data_AF-A0A0U1KZ76-F1
#
_entry.id   AF-A0A0U1KZ76-F1
#
_cell.length_a   1.000
_cell.length_b   1.000
_cell.length_c   1.000
_cell.angle_alpha   90.00
_cell.angle_beta   90.00
_cell.angle_gamma   90.00
#
_symmetry.space_group_name_H-M   'P 1'
#
loop_
_entity.id
_entity.type
_entity.pdbx_description
1 polymer ?
#
loop_
_entity_poly.entity_id
_entity_poly.type
_entity_poly.pdbx_seq_one_letter_code
_entity_poly.pdbx_strand_id
1 'polypeptide(L)' 'MIVTEKYIRDLREKSFINISEETEKYILEQFGKEPEPDEDGCSYEYTEQDLWEQIRKIISNQ' A
#
# COMPACT_ATOMS: atom_id res chain seq x y z
N MET A 1 -10.08 -0.02 -0.88
CA MET A 1 -9.13 0.85 -1.64
C MET A 1 -7.89 0.05 -2.02
N ILE A 2 -7.35 0.29 -3.22
CA ILE A 2 -6.08 -0.29 -3.69
C ILE A 2 -4.97 0.77 -3.72
N VAL A 3 -3.72 0.34 -3.57
CA VAL A 3 -2.57 1.22 -3.74
C VAL A 3 -2.29 1.42 -5.22
N THR A 4 -2.15 2.68 -5.62
CA THR A 4 -1.75 3.05 -6.98
C THR A 4 -0.40 3.76 -6.94
N GLU A 5 0.29 3.81 -8.08
CA GLU A 5 1.53 4.59 -8.22
C GLU A 5 1.33 6.05 -7.80
N LYS A 6 0.14 6.61 -8.10
CA LYS A 6 -0.23 7.96 -7.68
C LYS A 6 -0.28 8.10 -6.17
N TYR A 7 -0.81 7.10 -5.45
CA TYR A 7 -0.86 7.08 -3.99
C TYR A 7 0.55 7.04 -3.38
N ILE A 8 1.44 6.20 -3.91
CA ILE A 8 2.84 6.13 -3.43
C ILE A 8 3.58 7.44 -3.68
N ARG A 9 3.37 8.08 -4.84
CA ARG A 9 3.94 9.40 -5.13
C ARG A 9 3.45 10.45 -4.14
N ASP A 10 2.15 10.46 -3.85
CA ASP A 10 1.54 11.37 -2.89
C ASP A 10 2.08 11.14 -1.46
N LEU A 11 2.33 9.87 -1.07
CA LEU A 11 3.00 9.54 0.19
C LEU A 11 4.45 10.05 0.25
N ARG A 12 5.22 9.91 -0.83
CA ARG A 12 6.57 10.47 -0.95
C ARG A 12 6.57 12.00 -0.78
N GLU A 13 5.63 12.69 -1.43
CA GLU A 13 5.52 14.16 -1.40
C GLU A 13 4.99 14.70 -0.08
N LYS A 14 3.90 14.14 0.46
CA LYS A 14 3.23 14.66 1.66
C LYS A 14 3.92 14.26 2.95
N SER A 15 4.50 13.07 2.98
CA SER A 15 4.91 12.42 4.22
C SER A 15 6.44 12.38 4.36
N PHE A 16 7.19 12.95 3.42
CA PHE A 16 8.67 12.97 3.37
C PHE A 16 9.30 11.58 3.58
N ILE A 17 8.58 10.53 3.18
CA ILE A 17 9.05 9.16 3.38
C ILE A 17 9.92 8.77 2.21
N ASN A 18 11.12 8.30 2.49
CA ASN A 18 12.03 7.82 1.47
C ASN A 18 11.66 6.38 1.10
N ILE A 19 10.72 6.23 0.18
CA ILE A 19 10.34 4.94 -0.39
C ILE A 19 11.35 4.60 -1.48
N SER A 20 12.11 3.52 -1.36
CA SER A 20 12.99 3.04 -2.45
C SER A 20 12.18 2.41 -3.58
N GLU A 21 12.73 2.33 -4.79
CA GLU A 21 12.06 1.70 -5.94
C GLU A 21 11.69 0.22 -5.67
N GLU A 22 12.52 -0.49 -4.92
CA GLU A 22 12.23 -1.87 -4.49
C GLU A 22 11.02 -1.92 -3.55
N THR A 23 10.96 -1.00 -2.58
CA THR A 23 9.84 -0.89 -1.63
C THR A 23 8.55 -0.48 -2.35
N GLU A 24 8.63 0.44 -3.31
CA GLU A 24 7.48 0.85 -4.14
C GLU A 24 6.93 -0.34 -4.94
N LYS A 25 7.78 -1.11 -5.60
CA LYS A 25 7.36 -2.34 -6.31
C LYS A 25 6.74 -3.35 -5.37
N TYR A 26 7.33 -3.56 -4.19
CA TYR A 26 6.80 -4.47 -3.19
C TYR A 26 5.41 -4.04 -2.72
N ILE A 27 5.22 -2.75 -2.41
CA ILE A 27 3.92 -2.19 -2.00
C ILE A 27 2.88 -2.36 -3.11
N LEU A 28 3.22 -2.08 -4.36
CA LEU A 28 2.32 -2.27 -5.50
C LEU A 28 1.97 -3.74 -5.74
N GLU A 29 2.91 -4.64 -5.52
CA GLU A 29 2.67 -6.08 -5.67
C GLU A 29 1.72 -6.62 -4.58
N GLN A 30 1.87 -6.14 -3.34
CA GLN A 30 1.06 -6.56 -2.19
C GLN A 30 -0.31 -5.88 -2.15
N PHE A 31 -0.38 -4.58 -2.41
CA PHE A 31 -1.57 -3.76 -2.18
C PHE A 31 -2.13 -3.11 -3.45
N GLY A 32 -1.45 -3.23 -4.59
CA GLY A 32 -1.90 -2.69 -5.87
C GLY A 32 -2.81 -3.62 -6.67
N LYS A 33 -3.05 -4.83 -6.17
CA LYS A 33 -4.04 -5.76 -6.71
C LYS A 33 -5.36 -5.61 -5.96
N GLU A 34 -6.47 -5.76 -6.67
CA GLU A 34 -7.78 -5.86 -6.00
C GLU A 34 -7.76 -7.07 -5.04
N PRO A 35 -8.24 -6.89 -3.80
CA PRO A 35 -8.32 -7.99 -2.85
C PRO A 35 -9.19 -9.09 -3.44
N GLU A 36 -8.65 -10.31 -3.52
CA GLU A 36 -9.44 -11.46 -3.94
C GLU A 36 -10.60 -11.65 -2.95
N PRO A 37 -11.83 -11.90 -3.44
CA PRO A 37 -12.95 -12.16 -2.56
C PRO A 37 -12.70 -13.47 -1.78
N ASP A 38 -12.86 -13.43 -0.46
CA ASP A 38 -12.85 -14.61 0.39
C ASP A 38 -13.99 -15.59 0.01
N GLU A 39 -13.97 -16.81 0.56
CA GLU A 39 -14.97 -17.87 0.29
C GLU A 39 -16.44 -17.45 0.52
N ASP A 40 -16.66 -16.39 1.32
CA ASP A 40 -17.98 -15.79 1.59
C ASP A 40 -18.36 -14.66 0.60
N GLY A 41 -17.51 -14.39 -0.41
CA GLY A 41 -17.68 -13.29 -1.38
C GLY A 41 -17.31 -11.91 -0.84
N CYS A 42 -16.71 -11.83 0.35
CA CYS A 42 -16.22 -10.57 0.92
C CYS A 42 -14.82 -10.26 0.41
N SER A 43 -14.67 -9.23 -0.42
CA SER A 43 -13.36 -8.67 -0.75
C SER A 43 -12.95 -7.68 0.36
N TYR A 44 -11.86 -7.98 1.09
CA TYR A 44 -11.38 -7.09 2.14
C TYR A 44 -10.81 -5.80 1.55
N GLU A 45 -11.60 -4.75 1.52
CA GLU A 45 -11.13 -3.44 1.09
C GLU A 45 -10.27 -2.79 2.18
N TYR A 46 -8.96 -2.64 1.90
CA TYR A 46 -8.11 -1.81 2.75
C TYR A 46 -8.63 -0.38 2.77
N THR A 47 -8.63 0.23 3.96
CA THR A 47 -8.86 1.67 4.10
C THR A 47 -7.56 2.43 3.86
N GLU A 48 -7.65 3.73 3.57
CA GLU A 48 -6.47 4.58 3.39
C GLU A 48 -5.53 4.54 4.62
N GLN A 49 -6.11 4.54 5.83
CA GLN A 49 -5.36 4.47 7.07
C GLN A 49 -4.64 3.12 7.22
N ASP A 50 -5.31 2.02 6.88
CA ASP A 50 -4.74 0.67 6.94
C ASP A 50 -3.54 0.54 6.00
N LEU A 51 -3.69 1.00 4.76
CA LEU A 51 -2.61 1.04 3.77
C LEU A 51 -1.44 1.89 4.27
N TRP A 52 -1.73 3.07 4.84
CA TRP A 52 -0.69 3.93 5.38
C TRP A 52 0.09 3.27 6.53
N GLU A 53 -0.60 2.63 7.47
CA GLU A 53 0.05 1.92 8.58
C GLU A 53 0.88 0.73 8.09
N GLN A 54 0.37 -0.05 7.13
CA GLN A 54 1.09 -1.18 6.56
C GLN A 54 2.34 -0.75 5.79
N ILE A 55 2.20 0.26 4.91
CA ILE A 55 3.33 0.85 4.19
C ILE A 55 4.36 1.41 5.16
N ARG A 56 3.92 2.13 6.19
CA ARG A 56 4.82 2.69 7.20
C ARG A 56 5.54 1.60 8.00
N LYS A 57 4.88 0.48 8.33
CA LYS A 57 5.54 -0.67 8.96
C LYS A 57 6.60 -1.29 8.06
N ILE A 58 6.31 -1.46 6.76
CA ILE A 58 7.26 -1.98 5.78
C ILE A 58 8.51 -1.10 5.72
N ILE A 59 8.33 0.22 5.62
CA ILE A 59 9.43 1.17 5.52
C ILE A 59 10.21 1.27 6.84
N SER A 60 9.53 1.21 7.98
CA SER A 60 10.17 1.29 9.30
C SER A 60 10.94 0.02 9.69
N ASN A 61 10.70 -1.11 9.02
CA ASN A 61 11.42 -2.37 9.23
C ASN A 61 12.54 -2.61 8.20
N GLN A 62 12.87 -1.62 7.35
CA GLN A 62 14.02 -1.67 6.44
C GLN A 62 15.36 -1.42 7.15
#